data_AF-A0A847VM62-F1
#
_entry.id   AF-A0A847VM62-F1
#
_cell.length_a   1.000
_cell.length_b   1.000
_cell.length_c   1.000
_cell.angle_alpha   90.00
_cell.angle_beta   90.00
_cell.angle_gamma   90.00
#
_symmetry.space_group_name_H-M   'P 1'
#
loop_
_entity.id
_entity.type
_entity.pdbx_description
1 polymer ?
#
loop_
_entity_poly.entity_id
_entity_poly.type
_entity_poly.pdbx_seq_one_letter_code
_entity_poly.pdbx_strand_id
1 'polypeptide(L)' 'MSDALGLAEALIACPSVTPADGGAHALLAARLAAAGFACEHLDAGPAPADPATRVHNLWAV' A
#
# COMPACT_ATOMS: atom_id res chain seq x y z
N MET A 1 12.80 -12.46 -16.24
CA MET A 1 11.65 -12.16 -15.36
C MET A 1 10.81 -11.08 -16.00
N SER A 2 9.48 -11.15 -15.95
CA SER A 2 8.64 -10.00 -16.34
C SER A 2 8.55 -8.98 -15.19
N ASP A 3 8.35 -7.71 -15.53
CA ASP A 3 8.22 -6.64 -14.52
C ASP A 3 7.08 -6.88 -13.54
N ALA A 4 5.99 -7.48 -14.02
CA ALA A 4 4.85 -7.89 -13.20
C ALA A 4 5.22 -8.96 -12.17
N LEU A 5 6.00 -9.98 -12.56
CA LEU A 5 6.42 -11.04 -11.63
C LEU A 5 7.34 -10.46 -10.55
N GLY A 6 8.31 -9.63 -10.92
CA GLY A 6 9.22 -9.01 -9.95
C GLY A 6 8.50 -8.04 -8.98
N LEU A 7 7.46 -7.33 -9.45
CA LEU A 7 6.61 -6.54 -8.57
C LEU A 7 5.82 -7.43 -7.60
N ALA A 8 5.21 -8.51 -8.09
CA ALA A 8 4.44 -9.43 -7.27
C ALA A 8 5.30 -10.10 -6.18
N GLU A 9 6.49 -10.58 -6.52
CA GLU A 9 7.45 -11.15 -5.56
C GLU A 9 7.82 -10.15 -4.45
N ALA A 10 8.09 -8.89 -4.83
CA ALA A 10 8.44 -7.85 -3.86
C ALA A 10 7.27 -7.49 -2.94
N LEU A 11 6.04 -7.45 -3.46
CA LEU A 11 4.84 -7.24 -2.65
C LEU A 11 4.55 -8.40 -1.69
N ILE A 12 4.73 -9.65 -2.15
CA ILE A 12 4.54 -10.85 -1.31
C ILE A 12 5.56 -10.89 -0.16
N ALA A 13 6.76 -10.35 -0.36
CA ALA A 13 7.78 -10.26 0.67
C ALA A 13 7.47 -9.23 1.78
N CYS A 14 6.52 -8.31 1.56
CA CYS A 14 6.08 -7.36 2.59
C CYS A 14 5.19 -8.06 3.64
N PRO A 15 5.52 -8.01 4.95
CA PRO A 15 4.71 -8.61 6.02
C PRO A 15 3.44 -7.77 6.30
N SER A 16 2.52 -7.78 5.35
CA SER A 16 1.38 -6.85 5.20
C SER A 16 0.05 -7.44 5.72
N VAL A 17 0.08 -8.09 6.89
CA VAL A 17 -1.14 -8.60 7.52
C VAL A 17 -1.93 -7.41 8.09
N THR A 18 -3.17 -7.22 7.63
CA THR A 18 -4.07 -6.15 8.07
C THR A 18 -4.15 -6.06 9.61
N PRO A 19 -4.01 -4.85 10.21
CA PRO A 19 -3.97 -3.52 9.57
C PRO A 19 -2.56 -3.06 9.15
N ALA A 20 -1.52 -3.87 9.32
CA ALA A 20 -0.16 -3.49 8.97
C ALA A 20 0.05 -3.45 7.45
N ASP A 21 0.63 -2.36 6.96
CA ASP A 21 1.02 -2.23 5.55
C ASP A 21 2.26 -3.08 5.20
N GLY A 22 3.16 -3.32 6.15
CA GLY A 22 4.38 -4.09 5.90
C GLY A 22 5.33 -3.48 4.85
N GLY A 23 5.16 -2.20 4.49
CA GLY A 23 5.97 -1.49 3.49
C GLY A 23 5.46 -1.57 2.05
N ALA A 24 4.32 -2.22 1.82
CA ALA A 24 3.76 -2.39 0.47
C ALA A 24 3.38 -1.05 -0.18
N HIS A 25 2.75 -0.13 0.57
CA HIS A 25 2.40 1.19 0.04
C HIS A 25 3.62 2.02 -0.31
N ALA A 26 4.68 2.01 0.50
CA ALA A 26 5.90 2.74 0.19
C ALA A 26 6.55 2.23 -1.11
N LEU A 27 6.55 0.91 -1.32
CA LEU A 27 7.04 0.27 -2.54
C LEU A 27 6.22 0.70 -3.76
N LEU A 28 4.89 0.69 -3.65
CA LEU A 28 4.00 1.10 -4.74
C LEU A 28 4.11 2.60 -5.03
N ALA A 29 4.12 3.45 -3.99
CA ALA A 29 4.20 4.90 -4.13
C ALA A 29 5.48 5.33 -4.85
N ALA A 30 6.62 4.71 -4.55
CA ALA A 30 7.89 5.00 -5.23
C ALA A 30 7.81 4.69 -6.75
N ARG A 31 7.21 3.57 -7.13
CA ARG A 31 7.05 3.20 -8.54
C ARG A 31 6.02 4.08 -9.26
N LEU A 32 4.91 4.38 -8.61
CA LEU A 32 3.85 5.23 -9.13
C LEU A 32 4.35 6.67 -9.34
N ALA A 33 5.09 7.21 -8.38
CA ALA A 33 5.72 8.53 -8.51
C ALA A 33 6.72 8.58 -9.67
N ALA A 34 7.54 7.52 -9.85
CA ALA A 34 8.43 7.42 -11.00
C ALA A 34 7.68 7.34 -12.35
N ALA A 35 6.43 6.84 -12.34
CA ALA A 35 5.54 6.82 -13.50
C ALA A 35 4.73 8.13 -13.66
N GLY A 36 4.90 9.13 -12.79
CA GLY A 36 4.28 10.45 -12.89
C GLY A 36 2.98 10.63 -12.10
N PHE A 37 2.59 9.65 -11.27
CA PHE A 37 1.41 9.78 -10.41
C PHE A 37 1.71 10.59 -9.14
N ALA A 38 0.72 11.36 -8.67
CA ALA A 38 0.73 11.90 -7.33
C ALA A 38 0.14 10.85 -6.36
N CYS A 39 0.82 10.59 -5.24
CA CYS A 39 0.41 9.59 -4.26
C CYS A 39 -0.04 10.24 -2.95
N GLU A 40 -1.19 9.80 -2.43
CA GLU A 40 -1.78 10.28 -1.18
C GLU A 40 -2.17 9.09 -0.28
N HIS A 41 -1.97 9.23 1.03
CA HIS A 41 -2.40 8.24 2.02
C HIS A 41 -3.75 8.62 2.60
N LEU A 42 -4.68 7.65 2.62
CA LEU A 42 -6.04 7.81 3.10
C LEU A 42 -6.37 6.75 4.15
N ASP A 43 -6.62 7.18 5.38
CA ASP A 43 -7.03 6.27 6.44
C ASP A 43 -8.54 6.02 6.37
N ALA A 44 -8.94 4.74 6.34
CA ALA A 44 -10.34 4.34 6.25
C ALA A 44 -10.67 3.24 7.27
N GLY A 45 -11.95 3.12 7.62
CA GLY A 45 -12.45 2.14 8.59
C GLY A 45 -13.59 2.72 9.43
N PRO A 46 -14.40 1.87 10.09
CA PRO A 46 -15.51 2.35 10.91
C PRO A 46 -15.02 3.18 12.11
N ALA A 47 -15.36 4.46 12.15
CA ALA A 47 -15.13 5.33 13.31
C ALA A 47 -16.31 5.25 14.31
N PRO A 48 -16.14 5.32 15.65
CA PRO A 48 -14.98 5.07 16.49
C PRO A 48 -15.02 3.68 17.19
N ALA A 49 -15.77 2.71 16.63
CA ALA A 49 -16.12 1.48 17.35
C ALA A 49 -14.95 0.51 17.57
N ASP A 50 -13.93 0.50 16.68
CA ASP A 50 -12.74 -0.34 16.85
C ASP A 50 -11.51 0.21 16.10
N PRO A 51 -10.51 0.78 16.82
CA PRO A 51 -9.25 1.22 16.24
C PRO A 51 -8.47 0.15 15.47
N ALA A 52 -8.67 -1.14 15.80
CA ALA A 52 -7.99 -2.25 15.12
C ALA A 52 -8.49 -2.48 13.68
N THR A 53 -9.63 -1.89 13.32
CA THR A 53 -10.22 -2.02 11.98
C THR A 53 -9.84 -0.88 11.03
N ARG A 54 -9.07 0.10 11.51
CA ARG A 54 -8.59 1.22 10.70
C ARG A 54 -7.43 0.76 9.82
N VAL A 55 -7.55 0.98 8.52
CA VAL A 55 -6.55 0.65 7.51
C VAL A 55 -6.04 1.91 6.83
N HIS A 56 -4.79 1.86 6.37
CA HIS A 56 -4.16 2.91 5.59
C HIS A 56 -4.26 2.52 4.12
N ASN A 57 -4.85 3.35 3.27
CA ASN A 57 -4.91 3.13 1.83
C ASN A 57 -3.92 4.05 1.11
N LEU A 58 -3.45 3.62 -0.07
CA LEU A 58 -2.70 4.45 -1.00
C LEU A 58 -3.59 4.82 -2.20
N TRP A 59 -3.73 6.09 -2.46
CA TRP A 59 -4.45 6.65 -3.60
C TRP A 59 -3.44 7.29 -4.57
N ALA A 60 -3.59 7.01 -5.87
CA ALA A 60 -2.71 7.54 -6.90
C ALA A 60 -3.53 8.18 -8.03
N VAL A 61 -3.19 9.43 -8.39
CA VAL A 61 -3.87 10.23 -9.42
C VAL A 61 -2.90 10.74 -10.48
#